data_AF-A0A2U8W3W9-F1
#
_entry.id   AF-A0A2U8W3W9-F1
#
_cell.length_a   1.000
_cell.length_b   1.000
_cell.length_c   1.000
_cell.angle_alpha   90.00
_cell.angle_beta   90.00
_cell.angle_gamma   90.00
#
_symmetry.space_group_name_H-M   'P 1'
#
loop_
_entity.id
_entity.type
_entity.pdbx_description
1 polymer ?
#
loop_
_entity_poly.entity_id
_entity_poly.type
_entity_poly.pdbx_seq_one_letter_code
_entity_poly.pdbx_strand_id
1 'polypeptide(L)' 'MSDERETRSAPLGLRILPSIKKALAQAAAEDHRTVASYVEKLLTEHLKAAGYLGGTATSTLSNEPHLAKR' A
#
# COMPACT_ATOMS: atom_id res chain seq x y z
N MET A 1 4.38 -6.17 25.58
CA MET A 1 4.76 -6.87 24.34
C MET A 1 3.47 -7.13 23.59
N SER A 2 3.10 -6.26 22.66
CA SER A 2 1.90 -6.44 21.85
C SER A 2 2.35 -6.81 20.45
N ASP A 3 2.77 -8.06 20.30
CA ASP A 3 3.06 -8.66 19.00
C ASP A 3 1.72 -9.14 18.42
N GLU A 4 0.86 -8.18 18.05
CA GLU A 4 -0.30 -8.46 17.23
C GLU A 4 0.23 -8.64 15.81
N ARG A 5 0.77 -9.84 15.53
CA ARG A 5 1.25 -10.20 14.20
C ARG A 5 0.17 -9.81 13.20
N GLU A 6 0.52 -9.01 12.18
CA GLU A 6 -0.32 -8.74 11.01
C GLU A 6 -0.66 -10.08 10.33
N THR A 7 -1.66 -10.78 10.86
CA THR A 7 -1.97 -12.16 10.48
C THR A 7 -3.08 -12.19 9.43
N ARG A 8 -3.73 -11.04 9.18
CA ARG A 8 -4.88 -10.94 8.28
C ARG A 8 -4.77 -9.72 7.39
N SER A 9 -4.74 -9.97 6.08
CA SER A 9 -4.90 -8.96 5.05
C SER A 9 -6.28 -8.32 5.15
N ALA A 10 -6.33 -7.00 5.35
CA ALA A 10 -7.56 -6.22 5.28
C ALA A 10 -7.93 -5.94 3.80
N PRO A 11 -9.21 -6.09 3.38
CA PRO A 11 -9.60 -5.84 2.00
C PRO A 11 -9.46 -4.35 1.66
N LEU A 12 -8.75 -4.04 0.57
CA LEU A 12 -8.60 -2.69 0.04
C LEU A 12 -9.52 -2.49 -1.18
N GLY A 13 -10.59 -1.70 -1.01
CA GLY A 13 -11.52 -1.35 -2.09
C GLY A 13 -11.05 -0.15 -2.89
N LEU A 14 -10.62 -0.36 -4.14
CA LEU A 14 -10.17 0.71 -5.04
C LEU A 14 -11.09 0.85 -6.27
N ARG A 15 -11.43 2.09 -6.61
CA ARG A 15 -12.02 2.43 -7.91
C ARG A 15 -10.95 3.00 -8.82
N ILE A 16 -10.67 2.26 -9.88
CA ILE A 16 -9.68 2.63 -10.90
C ILE A 16 -10.30 2.57 -12.29
N LEU A 17 -9.73 3.32 -13.23
CA LEU A 17 -10.16 3.29 -14.61
C LEU A 17 -9.93 1.90 -15.24
N PRO A 18 -10.78 1.47 -16.19
CA PRO A 18 -10.61 0.18 -16.86
C PRO A 18 -9.24 0.02 -17.55
N SER A 19 -8.72 1.10 -18.13
CA SER A 19 -7.39 1.12 -18.77
C SER A 19 -6.28 0.82 -17.77
N ILE A 20 -6.37 1.40 -16.57
CA ILE A 20 -5.41 1.16 -15.48
C ILE A 20 -5.52 -0.29 -15.01
N LYS A 21 -6.73 -0.82 -14.85
CA LYS A 21 -6.94 -2.22 -14.45
C LYS A 21 -6.31 -3.21 -15.43
N LYS A 22 -6.42 -2.94 -16.74
CA LYS A 22 -5.80 -3.78 -17.79
C LYS A 22 -4.28 -3.75 -17.71
N ALA A 23 -3.69 -2.55 -17.64
CA ALA A 23 -2.24 -2.39 -17.51
C ALA A 23 -1.70 -3.07 -16.24
N LEU A 24 -2.40 -2.90 -15.12
CA LEU A 24 -2.06 -3.53 -13.85
C LEU A 24 -2.10 -5.06 -13.93
N ALA A 25 -3.11 -5.63 -14.62
CA ALA A 25 -3.21 -7.07 -14.80
C ALA A 25 -2.07 -7.64 -15.66
N GLN A 26 -1.66 -6.90 -16.71
CA GLN A 26 -0.53 -7.28 -17.54
C GLN A 26 0.79 -7.23 -16.75
N ALA A 27 1.06 -6.12 -16.05
CA ALA A 27 2.27 -5.97 -15.24
C ALA A 27 2.37 -7.03 -14.13
N ALA A 28 1.25 -7.37 -13.48
CA ALA A 28 1.21 -8.43 -12.49
C ALA A 28 1.52 -9.81 -13.09
N ALA A 29 1.01 -10.10 -14.31
CA ALA A 29 1.30 -11.34 -15.01
C ALA A 29 2.77 -11.45 -15.41
N GLU A 30 3.39 -10.35 -15.84
CA GLU A 30 4.83 -10.27 -16.14
C GLU A 30 5.71 -10.48 -14.88
N ASP A 31 5.26 -10.04 -13.70
CA ASP A 31 5.92 -10.29 -12.40
C ASP A 31 5.54 -11.66 -11.78
N HIS A 32 4.83 -12.53 -12.52
CA HIS A 32 4.33 -13.83 -12.08
C HIS A 32 3.51 -13.80 -10.77
N ARG A 33 2.73 -12.74 -10.56
CA ARG A 33 1.95 -12.50 -9.34
C ARG A 33 0.48 -12.25 -9.63
N THR A 34 -0.35 -12.39 -8.60
CA THR A 34 -1.72 -11.88 -8.66
C THR A 34 -1.70 -10.35 -8.66
N VAL A 35 -2.75 -9.73 -9.19
CA VAL A 35 -2.93 -8.27 -9.15
C VAL A 35 -2.87 -7.73 -7.72
N ALA A 36 -3.48 -8.43 -6.77
CA ALA A 36 -3.49 -8.04 -5.36
C ALA A 36 -2.06 -8.03 -4.79
N SER A 37 -1.31 -9.13 -4.97
CA SER A 37 0.07 -9.24 -4.48
C SER A 37 1.02 -8.26 -5.17
N TYR A 38 0.79 -7.94 -6.44
CA TYR A 38 1.56 -6.95 -7.18
C TYR A 38 1.30 -5.54 -6.63
N VAL A 39 0.04 -5.18 -6.39
CA VAL A 39 -0.33 -3.90 -5.75
C VAL A 39 0.26 -3.80 -4.34
N GLU A 40 0.19 -4.86 -3.54
CA GLU A 40 0.75 -4.89 -2.19
C GLU A 40 2.26 -4.66 -2.19
N LYS A 41 3.00 -5.29 -3.12
CA LYS A 41 4.43 -5.05 -3.31
C LYS A 41 4.71 -3.58 -3.65
N LEU A 42 4.03 -3.03 -4.65
CA LEU A 42 4.21 -1.63 -5.07
C LEU A 42 3.90 -0.65 -3.94
N LEU A 43 2.80 -0.87 -3.20
CA LEU A 43 2.43 -0.05 -2.06
C LEU A 43 3.48 -0.15 -0.95
N THR A 44 3.93 -1.36 -0.63
CA THR A 44 4.96 -1.59 0.40
C THR A 44 6.26 -0.88 0.05
N GLU A 45 6.74 -1.02 -1.19
CA GLU A 45 7.95 -0.37 -1.68
C GLU A 45 7.81 1.15 -1.65
N HIS A 46 6.68 1.68 -2.13
CA HIS A 46 6.42 3.12 -2.11
C HIS A 46 6.33 3.69 -0.69
N LEU A 47 5.59 3.03 0.21
CA LEU A 47 5.43 3.46 1.59
C LEU A 47 6.74 3.36 2.37
N LYS A 48 7.58 2.37 2.10
CA LYS A 48 8.94 2.29 2.64
C LYS A 48 9.81 3.43 2.14
N ALA A 49 9.84 3.66 0.83
CA ALA A 49 10.63 4.73 0.22
C ALA A 49 10.19 6.12 0.69
N ALA A 50 8.90 6.31 0.94
CA ALA A 50 8.33 7.54 1.47
C ALA A 50 8.42 7.65 3.01
N GLY A 51 8.96 6.64 3.70
CA GLY A 51 9.17 6.65 5.16
C GLY A 51 7.92 6.34 6.01
N TYR A 52 6.80 5.96 5.39
CA TYR A 52 5.56 5.60 6.07
C TYR A 52 5.56 4.18 6.64
N LEU A 53 6.41 3.29 6.13
CA LEU A 53 6.46 1.88 6.54
C LEU A 53 7.92 1.47 6.83
N GLY A 54 8.22 1.05 8.06
CA GLY A 54 9.58 0.72 8.51
C GLY A 54 10.13 1.57 9.68
N GLY A 55 9.27 2.21 10.47
CA GLY A 55 9.70 3.03 11.61
C GLY A 55 10.34 2.21 12.72
N THR A 56 11.60 2.50 13.02
CA THR A 56 12.13 2.38 14.38
C THR A 56 11.22 3.16 15.31
N ALA A 57 10.48 2.44 16.16
CA ALA A 57 9.80 2.90 17.38
C ALA A 57 9.61 4.43 17.54
N THR A 58 8.64 5.03 16.85
CA THR A 58 7.96 6.28 17.26
C THR A 58 6.61 6.25 16.55
N SER A 59 5.58 5.72 17.21
CA SER A 59 4.53 6.51 17.87
C SER A 59 3.81 7.47 16.91
N THR A 60 2.48 7.47 17.03
CA THR A 60 1.52 8.41 16.42
C THR A 60 1.08 8.14 14.98
N LEU A 61 0.26 7.09 14.83
CA LEU A 61 -0.90 7.18 13.92
C LEU A 61 -1.87 8.22 14.50
N SER A 62 -1.56 9.51 14.33
CA SER A 62 -2.54 10.59 14.43
C SER A 62 -2.46 11.38 13.14
N ASN A 63 -3.30 10.92 12.22
CA ASN A 63 -4.10 11.73 11.32
C ASN A 63 -4.10 13.25 11.66
N GLU A 64 -3.33 14.04 10.93
CA GLU A 64 -3.65 15.44 10.63
C GLU A 64 -3.40 15.74 9.14
N PRO A 65 -4.39 16.29 8.42
CA PRO A 65 -4.29 16.59 7.01
C PRO A 65 -3.69 17.98 6.81
N HIS A 66 -2.38 18.07 6.57
CA HIS A 66 -1.78 19.33 6.10
C HIS A 66 -1.42 19.25 4.62
N LEU A 67 -2.44 19.44 3.77
CA LEU A 67 -2.23 20.09 2.48
C LEU A 67 -3.29 21.17 2.24
N ALA A 68 -2.78 22.40 2.23
CA ALA A 68 -3.27 23.59 1.54
C ALA A 68 -4.56 24.26 2.05
N LYS A 69 -4.40 25.45 2.64
CA LYS A 69 -4.95 26.69 2.08
C LYS A 69 -4.24 27.95 2.60
N ARG A 70 -3.61 28.64 1.63
CA ARG A 70 -3.26 30.07 1.51
C ARG A 70 -2.30 30.71 2.50
#